data_AF-A0A545AUH0-F1
#
_entry.id   AF-A0A545AUH0-F1
#
_cell.length_a   1.000
_cell.length_b   1.000
_cell.length_c   1.000
_cell.angle_alpha   90.00
_cell.angle_beta   90.00
_cell.angle_gamma   90.00
#
_symmetry.space_group_name_H-M   'P 1'
#
loop_
_entity.id
_entity.type
_entity.pdbx_description
1 polymer ?
#
loop_
_entity_poly.entity_id
_entity_poly.type
_entity_poly.pdbx_seq_one_letter_code
_entity_poly.pdbx_strand_id
1 'polypeptide(L)'
;MTDFVLIAAVVTVVLALVAFGVAVGLAALVRNRLEAPMFDVTEAQAAEIKRAVRDGRAVDEPALAGAAVERARFEVGQAERGFRRIRWVRWIVLLGAAIALIGFAFSLSDGLDSSAVLSAVWSVIVVVLYTVVLPAQFRHRIARARAAITANG
;
A
#
# COMPACT_ATOMS: atom_id res chain seq x y z
N MET A 1 -11.18 36.99 -4.79
CA MET A 1 -12.03 35.97 -5.46
C MET A 1 -11.21 34.81 -6.01
N THR A 2 -10.05 35.08 -6.61
CA THR A 2 -9.09 34.11 -7.14
C THR A 2 -8.52 33.14 -6.09
N ASP A 3 -8.26 33.59 -4.87
CA ASP A 3 -7.67 32.75 -3.80
C ASP A 3 -8.63 31.64 -3.34
N PHE A 4 -9.94 31.94 -3.32
CA PHE A 4 -10.97 30.97 -2.94
C PHE A 4 -11.12 29.86 -3.99
N VAL A 5 -10.99 30.22 -5.27
CA VAL A 5 -11.02 29.26 -6.39
C VAL A 5 -9.79 28.35 -6.36
N LEU A 6 -8.61 28.91 -6.04
CA LEU A 6 -7.38 28.14 -5.91
C LEU A 6 -7.45 27.14 -4.74
N ILE A 7 -7.93 27.57 -3.57
CA ILE A 7 -8.14 26.70 -2.40
C ILE A 7 -9.15 25.59 -2.71
N ALA A 8 -10.27 25.92 -3.35
CA ALA A 8 -11.28 24.94 -3.76
C ALA A 8 -10.71 23.92 -4.76
N ALA A 9 -9.89 24.36 -5.72
CA ALA A 9 -9.24 23.47 -6.68
C ALA A 9 -8.23 22.53 -5.99
N VAL A 10 -7.40 23.05 -5.08
CA VAL A 10 -6.44 22.24 -4.31
C VAL A 10 -7.17 21.21 -3.43
N VAL A 11 -8.20 21.62 -2.70
CA VAL A 11 -9.01 20.72 -1.87
C VAL A 11 -9.67 19.63 -2.73
N THR A 12 -10.17 19.98 -3.91
CA THR A 12 -10.79 19.02 -4.84
C THR A 12 -9.76 18.02 -5.37
N VAL A 13 -8.55 18.47 -5.72
CA VAL A 13 -7.45 17.59 -6.16
C VAL A 13 -6.98 16.67 -5.02
N VAL A 14 -6.86 17.19 -3.79
CA VAL A 14 -6.52 16.38 -2.61
C VAL A 14 -7.60 15.35 -2.32
N LEU A 15 -8.88 15.74 -2.34
CA LEU A 15 -9.99 14.82 -2.17
C LEU A 15 -10.05 13.77 -3.29
N ALA A 16 -9.75 14.15 -4.53
CA ALA A 16 -9.68 13.21 -5.65
C ALA A 16 -8.52 12.23 -5.50
N LEU A 17 -7.35 12.68 -5.01
CA LEU A 17 -6.20 11.81 -4.73
C LEU A 17 -6.46 10.88 -3.54
N VAL A 18 -7.09 11.37 -2.47
CA VAL A 18 -7.53 10.54 -1.32
C VAL A 18 -8.57 9.53 -1.78
N ALA A 19 -9.58 9.95 -2.54
CA ALA A 19 -10.59 9.06 -3.10
C ALA A 19 -9.99 8.02 -4.04
N PHE A 20 -9.00 8.39 -4.87
CA PHE A 20 -8.28 7.47 -5.75
C PHE A 20 -7.43 6.47 -4.94
N GLY A 21 -6.72 6.94 -3.90
CA GLY A 21 -5.97 6.07 -2.99
C GLY A 21 -6.87 5.09 -2.24
N VAL A 22 -8.01 5.57 -1.74
CA VAL A 22 -9.04 4.75 -1.10
C VAL A 22 -9.65 3.78 -2.10
N ALA A 23 -9.98 4.20 -3.32
CA ALA A 23 -10.54 3.35 -4.36
C ALA A 23 -9.55 2.27 -4.81
N VAL A 24 -8.26 2.58 -4.91
CA VAL A 24 -7.20 1.58 -5.19
C VAL A 24 -7.06 0.61 -4.02
N GLY A 25 -7.12 1.09 -2.78
CA GLY A 25 -7.13 0.26 -1.57
C GLY A 25 -8.35 -0.65 -1.48
N LEU A 26 -9.55 -0.13 -1.77
CA LEU A 26 -10.81 -0.86 -1.79
C LEU A 26 -10.86 -1.86 -2.94
N ALA A 27 -10.42 -1.47 -4.14
CA ALA A 27 -10.35 -2.35 -5.30
C ALA A 27 -9.39 -3.50 -5.04
N ALA A 28 -8.23 -3.25 -4.41
CA ALA A 28 -7.33 -4.31 -3.97
C ALA A 28 -7.97 -5.21 -2.90
N LEU A 29 -8.75 -4.66 -1.97
CA LEU A 29 -9.45 -5.41 -0.94
C LEU A 29 -10.55 -6.32 -1.54
N VAL A 30 -11.34 -5.79 -2.48
CA VAL A 30 -12.42 -6.50 -3.17
C VAL A 30 -11.86 -7.58 -4.10
N ARG A 31 -10.81 -7.27 -4.89
CA ARG A 31 -10.14 -8.28 -5.72
C ARG A 31 -9.53 -9.41 -4.88
N ASN A 32 -8.97 -9.08 -3.71
CA ASN A 32 -8.40 -10.09 -2.81
C ASN A 32 -9.44 -10.98 -2.14
N ARG A 33 -10.69 -10.52 -2.03
CA ARG A 33 -11.82 -11.35 -1.57
C ARG A 33 -12.30 -12.29 -2.68
N LEU A 34 -12.25 -11.86 -3.94
CA LEU A 34 -12.77 -12.60 -5.09
C LEU A 34 -11.75 -13.57 -5.71
N GLU A 35 -10.44 -13.28 -5.62
CA GLU A 35 -9.37 -14.11 -6.20
C GLU A 35 -8.74 -15.09 -5.19
N ALA A 36 -9.18 -15.08 -3.92
CA ALA A 36 -8.70 -16.06 -2.96
C ALA A 36 -9.18 -17.46 -3.37
N PRO A 37 -8.28 -18.44 -3.59
CA PRO A 37 -8.71 -19.82 -3.81
C PRO A 37 -9.54 -20.25 -2.60
N MET A 38 -10.83 -20.51 -2.83
CA MET A 38 -11.67 -21.13 -1.82
C MET A 38 -11.31 -22.61 -1.82
N PHE A 39 -10.42 -22.98 -0.91
CA PHE A 39 -10.19 -24.38 -0.59
C PHE A 39 -11.47 -24.94 0.05
N ASP A 40 -11.77 -26.23 -0.14
CA ASP A 40 -12.86 -26.95 0.51
C ASP A 40 -12.60 -27.10 2.02
N VAL A 41 -12.47 -25.97 2.71
CA VAL A 41 -12.21 -25.85 4.15
C VAL A 41 -13.32 -25.04 4.78
N THR A 42 -13.66 -25.39 6.01
CA THR A 42 -14.61 -24.63 6.79
C THR A 42 -14.11 -23.19 7.02
N GLU A 43 -15.02 -22.26 7.30
CA GLU A 43 -14.66 -20.86 7.55
C GLU A 43 -13.69 -20.70 8.73
N ALA A 44 -13.80 -21.57 9.74
CA ALA A 44 -12.90 -21.62 10.89
C ALA A 44 -11.46 -22.00 10.48
N GLN A 45 -11.32 -23.04 9.65
CA GLN A 45 -10.02 -23.49 9.12
C GLN A 45 -9.40 -22.43 8.20
N ALA A 46 -10.20 -21.78 7.35
CA ALA A 46 -9.73 -20.67 6.52
C ALA A 46 -9.20 -19.50 7.37
N ALA A 47 -9.87 -19.19 8.48
CA ALA A 47 -9.43 -18.15 9.41
C ALA A 47 -8.13 -18.53 10.15
N GLU A 48 -7.96 -19.80 10.52
CA GLU A 48 -6.73 -20.32 11.11
C GLU A 48 -5.56 -20.25 10.13
N ILE A 49 -5.72 -20.79 8.93
CA ILE A 49 -4.72 -20.74 7.85
C ILE A 49 -4.29 -19.29 7.61
N LYS A 50 -5.25 -18.37 7.51
CA LYS A 50 -4.97 -16.94 7.32
C LYS A 50 -4.16 -16.35 8.47
N ARG A 51 -4.46 -16.69 9.72
CA ARG A 51 -3.69 -16.24 10.88
C ARG A 51 -2.28 -16.82 10.87
N ALA A 52 -2.14 -18.12 10.60
CA ALA A 52 -0.86 -18.80 10.54
C ALA A 52 0.07 -18.18 9.47
N VAL A 53 -0.45 -17.93 8.27
CA VAL A 53 0.29 -17.27 7.18
C VAL A 53 0.63 -15.81 7.53
N ARG A 54 -0.30 -15.06 8.13
CA ARG A 54 -0.07 -13.67 8.55
C ARG A 54 1.02 -13.56 9.61
N ASP A 55 1.09 -14.53 10.51
CA ASP A 55 2.01 -14.52 11.65
C ASP A 55 3.32 -15.27 11.33
N GLY A 56 3.36 -16.01 10.21
CA GLY A 56 4.55 -16.73 9.74
C GLY A 56 4.83 -18.03 10.49
N ARG A 57 3.79 -18.72 10.97
CA ARG A 57 3.87 -19.93 11.79
C ARG A 57 3.26 -21.15 11.11
N ALA A 58 3.54 -22.33 11.67
CA ALA A 58 2.84 -23.56 11.32
C ALA A 58 1.35 -23.48 11.71
N VAL A 59 0.50 -24.14 10.92
CA VAL A 59 -0.90 -24.43 11.27
C VAL A 59 -0.92 -25.53 12.32
N ASP A 60 -1.91 -25.48 13.22
CA ASP A 60 -1.95 -26.41 14.35
C ASP A 60 -2.40 -27.82 13.88
N GLU A 61 -3.23 -27.87 12.82
CA GLU A 61 -3.68 -29.11 12.19
C GLU A 61 -2.83 -29.49 10.93
N PRO A 62 -2.13 -30.64 10.93
CA PRO A 62 -1.26 -31.05 9.82
C PRO A 62 -1.99 -31.25 8.48
N ALA A 63 -3.27 -31.64 8.52
CA ALA A 63 -4.07 -31.83 7.31
C ALA A 63 -4.28 -30.52 6.52
N LEU A 64 -4.16 -29.37 7.18
CA LEU A 64 -4.31 -28.04 6.59
C LEU A 64 -2.98 -27.47 6.05
N ALA A 65 -1.85 -28.13 6.31
CA ALA A 65 -0.53 -27.63 5.96
C ALA A 65 -0.38 -27.34 4.45
N GLY A 66 -0.90 -28.23 3.60
CA GLY A 66 -0.90 -28.04 2.14
C GLY A 66 -1.67 -26.80 1.70
N ALA A 67 -2.89 -26.60 2.23
CA ALA A 67 -3.71 -25.42 1.95
C ALA A 67 -3.04 -24.12 2.44
N ALA A 68 -2.34 -24.17 3.58
CA ALA A 68 -1.59 -23.05 4.10
C ALA A 68 -0.38 -22.68 3.24
N VAL A 69 0.36 -23.67 2.73
CA VAL A 69 1.47 -23.44 1.80
C VAL A 69 0.97 -22.79 0.50
N GLU A 70 -0.13 -23.28 -0.07
CA GLU A 70 -0.70 -22.69 -1.29
C GLU A 70 -1.21 -21.26 -1.06
N ARG A 71 -1.89 -21.03 0.08
CA ARG A 71 -2.31 -19.68 0.48
C ARG A 71 -1.12 -18.74 0.64
N ALA A 72 -0.05 -19.19 1.30
CA ALA A 72 1.15 -18.39 1.48
C ALA A 72 1.84 -18.06 0.14
N ARG A 73 1.91 -19.00 -0.80
CA ARG A 73 2.41 -18.77 -2.17
C ARG A 73 1.58 -17.71 -2.91
N PHE A 74 0.25 -17.77 -2.78
CA PHE A 74 -0.64 -16.75 -3.35
C PHE A 74 -0.38 -15.37 -2.75
N GLU A 75 -0.20 -15.26 -1.43
CA GLU A 75 0.09 -13.98 -0.77
C GLU A 75 1.46 -13.41 -1.15
N VAL A 76 2.48 -14.26 -1.35
CA VAL A 76 3.77 -13.83 -1.91
C VAL A 76 3.58 -13.28 -3.32
N GLY A 77 2.90 -14.00 -4.22
CA GLY A 77 2.68 -13.54 -5.60
C GLY A 77 1.86 -12.25 -5.70
N GLN A 78 0.86 -12.08 -4.82
CA GLN A 78 0.10 -10.84 -4.63
C GLN A 78 1.01 -9.68 -4.19
N ALA A 79 1.80 -9.90 -3.13
CA ALA A 79 2.70 -8.89 -2.58
C ALA A 79 3.79 -8.48 -3.57
N GLU A 80 4.34 -9.42 -4.35
CA GLU A 80 5.32 -9.14 -5.39
C GLU A 80 4.74 -8.34 -6.57
N ARG A 81 3.50 -8.64 -6.98
CA ARG A 81 2.78 -7.83 -7.99
C ARG A 81 2.54 -6.41 -7.46
N GLY A 82 2.13 -6.27 -6.20
CA GLY A 82 2.00 -4.97 -5.52
C GLY A 82 3.32 -4.19 -5.47
N PHE A 83 4.41 -4.86 -5.08
CA PHE A 83 5.75 -4.27 -5.02
C PHE A 83 6.24 -3.77 -6.39
N ARG A 84 6.00 -4.55 -7.46
CA ARG A 84 6.30 -4.13 -8.84
C ARG A 84 5.54 -2.88 -9.24
N ARG A 85 4.25 -2.75 -8.89
CA ARG A 85 3.47 -1.54 -9.16
C ARG A 85 4.00 -0.34 -8.38
N ILE A 86 4.35 -0.52 -7.10
CA ILE A 86 4.90 0.55 -6.26
C ILE A 86 6.21 1.08 -6.82
N ARG A 87 7.06 0.23 -7.43
CA ARG A 87 8.29 0.69 -8.07
C ARG A 87 8.04 1.77 -9.13
N TRP A 88 7.00 1.61 -9.94
CA TRP A 88 6.62 2.61 -10.95
C TRP A 88 6.00 3.86 -10.33
N VAL A 89 5.07 3.66 -9.39
CA VAL A 89 4.42 4.77 -8.67
C VAL A 89 5.44 5.60 -7.89
N ARG A 90 6.49 4.98 -7.35
CA ARG A 90 7.58 5.66 -6.64
C ARG A 90 8.24 6.73 -7.49
N TRP A 91 8.50 6.46 -8.76
CA TRP A 91 9.11 7.44 -9.67
C TRP A 91 8.18 8.63 -9.93
N ILE A 92 6.90 8.36 -10.14
CA ILE A 92 5.87 9.40 -10.33
C ILE A 92 5.76 10.29 -9.08
N VAL A 93 5.73 9.67 -7.89
CA VAL A 93 5.66 10.39 -6.62
C VAL A 93 6.91 11.24 -6.38
N LEU A 94 8.11 10.71 -6.66
CA LEU A 94 9.36 11.46 -6.54
C LEU A 94 9.40 12.66 -7.50
N LEU A 95 8.94 12.47 -8.74
CA LEU A 95 8.84 13.54 -9.73
C LEU A 95 7.87 14.63 -9.26
N GLY A 96 6.69 14.24 -8.78
CA GLY A 96 5.70 15.17 -8.23
C GLY A 96 6.23 15.97 -7.04
N ALA A 97 6.96 15.31 -6.13
CA ALA A 97 7.58 15.97 -4.99
C ALA A 97 8.71 16.93 -5.39
N ALA A 98 9.50 16.58 -6.40
CA ALA A 98 10.52 17.48 -6.95
C ALA A 98 9.88 18.76 -7.53
N ILE A 99 8.79 18.63 -8.28
CA ILE A 99 8.04 19.77 -8.83
C ILE A 99 7.48 20.65 -7.69
N ALA A 100 6.90 20.03 -6.66
CA ALA A 100 6.38 20.75 -5.50
C ALA A 100 7.47 21.50 -4.72
N LEU A 101 8.65 20.90 -4.54
CA LEU A 101 9.80 21.54 -3.90
C LEU A 101 10.36 22.70 -4.74
N ILE A 102 10.38 22.58 -6.07
CA ILE A 102 10.78 23.66 -6.96
C ILE A 102 9.77 24.83 -6.84
N GLY A 103 8.46 24.53 -6.87
CA GLY A 103 7.43 25.55 -6.66
C GLY A 103 7.55 26.24 -5.29
N PHE A 104 7.87 25.47 -4.24
CA PHE A 104 8.14 26.02 -2.91
C PHE A 104 9.38 26.93 -2.92
N ALA A 105 10.47 26.54 -3.58
CA ALA A 105 11.68 27.35 -3.68
C ALA A 105 11.43 28.69 -4.40
N PHE A 106 10.59 28.71 -5.43
CA PHE A 106 10.14 29.94 -6.08
C PHE A 106 9.23 30.78 -5.17
N SER A 107 8.38 30.16 -4.34
CA SER A 107 7.56 30.92 -3.39
C SER A 107 8.37 31.62 -2.30
N LEU A 108 9.56 31.11 -1.96
CA LEU A 108 10.44 31.73 -0.96
C LEU A 108 10.98 33.09 -1.42
N SER A 109 11.14 33.33 -2.73
CA SER A 109 11.61 34.64 -3.24
C SER A 109 10.56 35.73 -3.18
N ASP A 110 9.27 35.36 -3.19
CA ASP A 110 8.14 36.31 -3.23
C ASP A 110 7.49 36.54 -1.85
N GLY A 111 8.04 35.91 -0.80
CA GLY A 111 7.49 35.91 0.56
C GLY A 111 6.76 34.60 0.87
N LEU A 112 6.99 34.07 2.08
CA LEU A 112 6.48 32.76 2.50
C LEU A 112 4.94 32.70 2.51
N ASP A 113 4.37 32.03 1.51
CA ASP A 113 2.97 31.65 1.53
C ASP A 113 2.78 30.34 2.32
N SER A 114 1.88 30.40 3.30
CA SER A 114 1.52 29.28 4.18
C SER A 114 1.07 28.05 3.38
N SER A 115 0.45 28.27 2.22
CA SER A 115 -0.01 27.24 1.30
C SER A 115 1.15 26.42 0.70
N ALA A 116 2.28 27.08 0.42
CA ALA A 116 3.47 26.47 -0.17
C ALA A 116 4.20 25.58 0.84
N VAL A 117 4.29 26.03 2.11
CA VAL A 117 4.83 25.22 3.21
C VAL A 117 4.02 23.95 3.41
N LEU A 118 2.68 24.06 3.43
CA LEU A 118 1.79 22.92 3.60
C LEU A 118 1.94 21.90 2.46
N SER A 119 2.04 22.39 1.22
CA SER A 119 2.25 21.56 0.02
C SER A 119 3.59 20.82 0.05
N ALA A 120 4.66 21.48 0.51
CA ALA A 120 5.98 20.87 0.68
C ALA A 120 5.94 19.76 1.76
N VAL A 121 5.35 20.03 2.93
CA VAL A 121 5.19 19.04 4.01
C VAL A 121 4.38 17.83 3.53
N TRP A 122 3.27 18.08 2.82
CA TRP A 122 2.45 17.00 2.27
C TRP A 122 3.23 16.14 1.26
N SER A 123 3.99 16.78 0.38
CA SER A 123 4.83 16.09 -0.61
C SER A 123 5.86 15.17 0.07
N VAL A 124 6.50 15.62 1.15
CA VAL A 124 7.43 14.79 1.93
C VAL A 124 6.70 13.58 2.55
N ILE A 125 5.52 13.78 3.15
CA ILE A 125 4.74 12.68 3.73
C ILE A 125 4.40 11.63 2.67
N VAL A 126 3.92 12.05 1.50
CA VAL A 126 3.58 11.15 0.39
C VAL A 126 4.84 10.40 -0.10
N VAL A 127 5.97 11.09 -0.26
CA VAL A 127 7.24 10.44 -0.63
C VAL A 127 7.63 9.38 0.41
N VAL A 128 7.62 9.70 1.70
CA VAL A 128 7.98 8.76 2.77
C VAL A 128 7.05 7.54 2.76
N LEU A 129 5.74 7.75 2.57
CA LEU A 129 4.76 6.67 2.53
C LEU A 129 5.04 5.68 1.38
N TYR A 130 5.29 6.20 0.17
CA TYR A 130 5.48 5.37 -1.03
C TYR A 130 6.90 4.80 -1.18
N THR A 131 7.92 5.45 -0.61
CA THR A 131 9.32 5.03 -0.73
C THR A 131 9.80 4.14 0.43
N VAL A 132 9.25 4.33 1.63
CA VAL A 132 9.70 3.64 2.85
C VAL A 132 8.61 2.72 3.39
N VAL A 133 7.45 3.28 3.77
CA VAL A 133 6.43 2.54 4.54
C VAL A 133 5.82 1.41 3.73
N LEU A 134 5.30 1.72 2.54
CA LEU A 134 4.66 0.72 1.67
C LEU A 134 5.65 -0.41 1.30
N PRO A 135 6.85 -0.12 0.76
CA PRO A 135 7.86 -1.15 0.50
C PRO A 135 8.20 -2.03 1.72
N ALA A 136 8.34 -1.44 2.91
CA ALA A 136 8.61 -2.18 4.15
C ALA A 136 7.46 -3.14 4.49
N GLN A 137 6.20 -2.69 4.38
CA GLN A 137 5.04 -3.55 4.62
C GLN A 137 4.99 -4.74 3.66
N PHE A 138 5.27 -4.55 2.36
CA PHE A 138 5.31 -5.66 1.40
C PHE A 138 6.44 -6.65 1.71
N ARG A 139 7.64 -6.15 2.07
CA ARG A 139 8.76 -7.02 2.47
C ARG A 139 8.43 -7.85 3.69
N HIS A 140 7.83 -7.26 4.73
CA HIS A 140 7.41 -7.99 5.93
C HIS A 140 6.35 -9.05 5.62
N ARG A 141 5.34 -8.74 4.79
CA ARG A 141 4.32 -9.72 4.38
C ARG A 141 4.93 -10.89 3.61
N ILE A 142 5.84 -10.62 2.67
CA ILE A 142 6.55 -11.67 1.92
C ILE A 142 7.39 -12.52 2.87
N ALA A 143 8.12 -11.91 3.80
CA ALA A 143 8.96 -12.64 4.77
C ALA A 143 8.12 -13.58 5.65
N ARG A 144 6.97 -13.12 6.16
CA ARG A 144 6.07 -13.95 6.97
C ARG A 144 5.42 -15.06 6.16
N ALA A 145 4.95 -14.78 4.96
CA ALA A 145 4.40 -15.81 4.08
C ALA A 145 5.45 -16.86 3.72
N ARG A 146 6.71 -16.46 3.48
CA ARG A 146 7.82 -17.41 3.27
C ARG A 146 8.12 -18.24 4.53
N ALA A 147 8.11 -17.62 5.71
CA ALA A 147 8.29 -18.33 6.98
C ALA A 147 7.17 -19.37 7.20
N ALA A 148 5.92 -19.02 6.87
CA ALA A 148 4.80 -19.96 6.92
C ALA A 148 4.94 -21.12 5.92
N ILE A 149 5.50 -20.89 4.72
CA ILE A 149 5.80 -22.00 3.78
C ILE A 149 6.79 -22.97 4.42
N THR A 150 7.93 -22.47 4.92
CA THR A 150 8.97 -23.30 5.54
C THR A 150 8.49 -24.01 6.81
N ALA A 151 7.55 -23.42 7.56
CA ALA A 151 7.01 -24.02 8.78
C ALA A 151 5.99 -25.14 8.51
N ASN A 152 5.37 -25.18 7.32
CA ASN A 152 4.29 -26.13 6.98
C ASN A 152 4.69 -27.14 5.88
N GLY A 153 5.90 -27.06 5.31
CA GLY A 153 6.34 -27.92 4.22
C GLY A 153 7.82 -27.84 3.91
#